data_AF-A0A5B9FLA9-F1
#
_entry.id   AF-A0A5B9FLA9-F1
#
_cell.length_a   1.000
_cell.length_b   1.000
_cell.length_c   1.000
_cell.angle_alpha   90.00
_cell.angle_beta   90.00
_cell.angle_gamma   90.00
#
_symmetry.space_group_name_H-M   'P 1'
#
loop_
_entity.id
_entity.type
_entity.pdbx_description
1 polymer ?
#
loop_
_entity_poly.entity_id
_entity_poly.type
_entity_poly.pdbx_seq_one_letter_code
_entity_poly.pdbx_strand_id
1 'polypeptide(L)'
;MCNTTELMMVLTPADFNVIEDAMRAVAPKPGRIMIDDGHREAVGRAVIRLYTAGVTDPVRLADAATVMAATRLLDRRRLPTQDA
;
A
#
# COMPACT_ATOMS: atom_id res chain seq x y z
N MET A 1 -19.52 25.15 6.93
CA MET A 1 -19.07 23.86 6.35
C MET A 1 -17.55 23.90 6.34
N CYS A 2 -16.91 23.28 7.32
CA CYS A 2 -15.45 23.24 7.38
C CYS A 2 -14.98 22.00 6.63
N ASN A 3 -14.27 22.20 5.52
CA ASN A 3 -13.55 21.14 4.82
C ASN A 3 -12.29 20.81 5.62
N THR A 4 -12.40 19.85 6.55
CA THR A 4 -11.31 19.44 7.44
C THR A 4 -10.72 18.10 7.01
N THR A 5 -10.33 17.95 5.75
CA THR A 5 -9.62 16.75 5.26
C THR A 5 -8.12 17.00 5.10
N GLU A 6 -7.67 18.24 5.29
CA GLU A 6 -6.25 18.65 5.38
C GLU A 6 -5.78 18.71 6.85
N LEU A 7 -6.30 17.82 7.69
CA LEU A 7 -5.75 17.65 9.04
C LEU A 7 -4.39 17.00 8.85
N MET A 8 -3.33 17.75 9.17
CA MET A 8 -2.00 17.23 9.49
C MET A 8 -2.16 15.93 10.30
N MET A 9 -2.15 14.78 9.63
CA MET A 9 -2.06 13.49 10.29
C MET A 9 -0.62 13.39 10.75
N VAL A 10 -0.33 13.95 11.93
CA VAL A 10 0.83 13.55 12.69
C VAL A 10 0.56 12.09 13.05
N LEU A 11 1.22 11.18 12.33
CA LEU A 11 1.14 9.76 12.61
C LEU A 11 1.51 9.54 14.07
N THR A 12 0.55 9.03 14.84
CA THR A 12 0.82 8.64 16.23
C THR A 12 1.66 7.36 16.22
N PRO A 13 2.33 7.02 17.33
CA PRO A 13 3.01 5.74 17.46
C PRO A 13 2.07 4.53 17.23
N ALA A 14 0.78 4.66 17.57
CA ALA A 14 -0.19 3.60 17.31
C ALA A 14 -0.45 3.40 15.82
N ASP A 15 -0.48 4.49 15.05
CA ASP A 15 -0.67 4.45 13.59
C ASP A 15 0.53 3.81 12.89
N PHE A 16 1.73 4.09 13.41
CA PHE A 16 2.94 3.44 12.94
C PHE A 16 2.88 1.92 13.14
N ASN A 17 2.39 1.42 14.28
CA ASN A 17 2.25 -0.02 14.52
C ASN A 17 1.30 -0.68 13.50
N VAL A 18 0.18 -0.04 13.17
CA VAL A 18 -0.76 -0.56 12.16
C VAL A 18 -0.10 -0.65 10.78
N ILE A 19 0.63 0.39 10.39
CA ILE A 19 1.34 0.43 9.11
C ILE A 19 2.47 -0.61 9.09
N GLU A 20 3.21 -0.75 10.18
CA GLU A 20 4.30 -1.72 10.31
C GLU A 20 3.76 -3.16 10.23
N ASP A 21 2.70 -3.48 10.98
CA ASP A 21 2.07 -4.81 10.95
C ASP A 21 1.55 -5.15 9.55
N ALA A 22 0.92 -4.20 8.87
CA ALA A 22 0.48 -4.40 7.49
C ALA A 22 1.66 -4.64 6.54
N MET A 23 2.73 -3.84 6.63
CA MET A 23 3.93 -4.03 5.82
C MET A 23 4.64 -5.36 6.11
N ARG A 24 4.61 -5.82 7.36
CA ARG A 24 5.18 -7.09 7.79
C ARG A 24 4.34 -8.28 7.31
N ALA A 25 3.03 -8.14 7.25
CA ALA A 25 2.12 -9.14 6.70
C ALA A 25 2.30 -9.33 5.18
N VAL A 26 2.72 -8.29 4.45
CA VAL A 26 3.03 -8.37 3.01
C VAL A 26 4.47 -8.84 2.75
N ALA A 27 5.36 -8.76 3.74
CA ALA A 27 6.73 -9.23 3.59
C ALA A 27 6.75 -10.73 3.20
N PRO A 28 7.63 -11.12 2.26
CA PRO A 28 7.67 -12.49 1.80
C PRO A 28 8.20 -13.34 2.96
N LYS A 29 7.62 -14.53 3.15
CA LYS A 29 8.17 -15.50 4.11
C LYS A 29 9.65 -15.75 3.78
N PRO A 30 10.53 -15.85 4.79
CA PRO A 30 11.96 -16.08 4.56
C PRO A 30 12.13 -17.32 3.67
N GLY A 31 12.84 -17.14 2.54
CA GLY A 31 13.08 -18.18 1.53
C GLY A 31 12.27 -18.07 0.24
N ARG A 32 11.30 -17.15 0.13
CA ARG A 32 10.68 -16.80 -1.17
C ARG A 32 11.31 -15.52 -1.74
N ILE A 33 11.79 -15.67 -2.98
CA ILE A 33 12.24 -14.68 -3.98
C ILE A 33 12.16 -13.22 -3.50
N MET A 34 13.30 -12.51 -3.53
CA MET A 34 13.39 -11.07 -3.29
C MET A 34 12.20 -10.37 -3.94
N ILE A 35 11.35 -9.77 -3.11
CA ILE A 35 10.34 -8.85 -3.61
C ILE A 35 11.11 -7.76 -4.35
N ASP A 36 10.82 -7.60 -5.64
CA ASP A 36 11.26 -6.48 -6.45
C ASP A 36 11.02 -5.19 -5.65
N ASP A 37 12.04 -4.35 -5.49
CA ASP A 37 11.95 -3.13 -4.68
C ASP A 37 10.76 -2.26 -5.13
N GLY A 38 10.40 -2.32 -6.43
CA GLY A 38 9.23 -1.67 -6.99
C GLY A 38 7.88 -2.23 -6.50
N HIS A 39 7.78 -3.54 -6.21
CA HIS A 39 6.57 -4.12 -5.61
C HIS A 39 6.44 -3.72 -4.14
N ARG A 40 7.53 -3.74 -3.37
CA ARG A 40 7.52 -3.28 -1.97
C ARG A 40 7.13 -1.81 -1.88
N GLU A 41 7.65 -0.96 -2.76
CA GLU A 41 7.27 0.45 -2.84
C GLU A 41 5.78 0.62 -3.22
N ALA A 42 5.29 -0.14 -4.20
CA ALA A 42 3.90 -0.08 -4.63
C ALA A 42 2.93 -0.49 -3.50
N VAL A 43 3.28 -1.53 -2.74
CA VAL A 43 2.54 -1.96 -1.54
C VAL A 43 2.58 -0.86 -0.49
N GLY A 44 3.75 -0.32 -0.15
CA GLY A 44 3.88 0.73 0.86
C GLY A 44 3.03 1.97 0.55
N ARG A 45 2.99 2.38 -0.72
CA ARG A 45 2.11 3.47 -1.17
C ARG A 45 0.63 3.12 -1.04
N ALA A 46 0.25 1.88 -1.33
CA ALA A 46 -1.14 1.43 -1.20
C ALA A 46 -1.56 1.36 0.28
N VAL A 47 -0.70 0.87 1.17
CA VAL A 47 -0.90 0.85 2.63
C VAL A 47 -1.18 2.26 3.15
N ILE A 48 -0.33 3.24 2.81
CA ILE A 48 -0.53 4.63 3.25
C ILE A 48 -1.87 5.18 2.75
N ARG A 49 -2.21 4.96 1.48
CA ARG A 49 -3.47 5.46 0.88
C ARG A 49 -4.71 4.82 1.49
N LEU A 50 -4.67 3.53 1.79
CA LEU A 50 -5.79 2.82 2.40
C LEU A 50 -5.95 3.20 3.86
N TYR A 51 -4.86 3.38 4.58
CA TYR A 51 -4.86 3.84 5.96
C TYR A 51 -5.45 5.26 6.07
N THR A 52 -5.04 6.19 5.20
CA THR A 52 -5.64 7.54 5.16
C THR A 52 -7.10 7.53 4.71
N ALA A 53 -7.53 6.51 3.97
CA ALA A 53 -8.94 6.27 3.63
C ALA A 53 -9.75 5.61 4.78
N GLY A 54 -9.13 5.36 5.94
CA GLY A 54 -9.78 4.83 7.13
C GLY A 54 -9.68 3.32 7.33
N VAL A 55 -8.88 2.60 6.53
CA VAL A 55 -8.63 1.17 6.73
C VAL A 55 -7.55 0.98 7.79
N THR A 56 -7.96 0.59 9.00
CA THR A 56 -7.07 0.49 10.17
C THR A 56 -6.82 -0.95 10.64
N ASP A 57 -7.53 -1.94 10.10
CA ASP A 57 -7.24 -3.35 10.37
C ASP A 57 -6.02 -3.78 9.56
N PRO A 58 -4.91 -4.21 10.19
CA PRO A 58 -3.65 -4.46 9.49
C PRO A 58 -3.73 -5.63 8.50
N VAL A 59 -4.59 -6.63 8.75
CA VAL A 59 -4.75 -7.79 7.87
C VAL A 59 -5.49 -7.39 6.59
N ARG A 60 -6.60 -6.67 6.73
CA ARG A 60 -7.37 -6.12 5.60
C ARG A 60 -6.57 -5.08 4.84
N LEU A 61 -5.77 -4.29 5.54
CA LEU A 61 -4.88 -3.29 4.95
C LEU A 61 -3.82 -3.96 4.07
N ALA A 62 -3.17 -5.02 4.56
CA ALA A 62 -2.18 -5.80 3.81
C ALA A 62 -2.78 -6.49 2.58
N ASP A 63 -3.95 -7.12 2.73
CA ASP A 63 -4.63 -7.82 1.63
C ASP A 63 -5.02 -6.84 0.51
N ALA A 64 -5.70 -5.74 0.86
CA ALA A 64 -6.09 -4.71 -0.10
C ALA A 64 -4.88 -4.03 -0.75
N ALA A 65 -3.82 -3.73 0.02
CA ALA A 65 -2.60 -3.13 -0.52
C ALA A 65 -1.88 -4.07 -1.51
N THR A 66 -1.88 -5.38 -1.24
CA THR A 66 -1.30 -6.38 -2.13
C THR A 66 -2.05 -6.44 -3.46
N VAL A 67 -3.38 -6.44 -3.42
CA VAL A 67 -4.23 -6.42 -4.62
C VAL A 67 -4.04 -5.12 -5.41
N MET A 68 -3.98 -3.96 -4.74
CA MET A 68 -3.72 -2.66 -5.37
C MET A 68 -2.33 -2.58 -5.99
N ALA A 69 -1.30 -3.11 -5.34
CA ALA A 69 0.04 -3.17 -5.90
C ALA A 69 0.12 -4.10 -7.11
N ALA A 70 -0.52 -5.27 -7.05
CA ALA A 70 -0.58 -6.22 -8.16
C ALA A 70 -1.32 -5.65 -9.38
N THR A 71 -2.47 -5.00 -9.16
CA THR A 71 -3.23 -4.34 -10.25
C THR A 71 -2.44 -3.20 -10.88
N ARG A 72 -1.69 -2.42 -10.09
CA ARG A 72 -0.77 -1.40 -10.63
C ARG A 72 0.35 -1.99 -11.51
N LEU A 73 0.87 -3.17 -11.15
CA LEU A 73 1.85 -3.88 -11.99
C LEU A 73 1.23 -4.37 -13.31
N LEU A 74 -0.03 -4.83 -13.27
CA LEU A 74 -0.77 -5.22 -14.48
C LEU A 74 -1.05 -4.00 -15.38
N ASP A 75 -1.45 -2.87 -14.80
CA ASP A 75 -1.66 -1.61 -15.51
C ASP A 75 -0.37 -1.11 -16.21
N ARG A 76 0.77 -1.17 -15.50
CA ARG A 76 2.09 -0.85 -16.09
C ARG A 76 2.48 -1.79 -17.24
N ARG A 77 2.06 -3.05 -17.21
CA ARG A 77 2.31 -4.02 -18.29
C ARG A 77 1.33 -3.91 -19.45
N ARG A 78 0.21 -3.20 -19.28
CA ARG A 78 -0.79 -2.96 -20.34
C ARG A 78 -0.42 -1.84 -21.32
N LEU A 79 0.74 -1.19 -21.16
CA LEU A 79 1.34 -0.41 -22.24
C LEU A 79 2.14 -1.33 -23.16
N PRO A 80 1.47 -1.86 -24.19
CA PRO A 80 1.92 -1.57 -25.54
C PRO A 80 0.78 -0.97 -26.37
N THR A 81 1.17 -0.08 -27.28
CA THR A 81 0.33 0.60 -28.28
C THR A 81 -0.42 1.83 -27.78
N GLN A 82 0.28 2.97 -27.77
CA GLN A 82 -0.34 4.17 -28.33
C GLN A 82 0.21 4.31 -29.76
N ASP A 83 -0.69 4.07 -30.72
CA ASP A 83 -0.60 4.43 -32.13
C ASP A 83 -0.19 5.91 -32.30
N ALA A 84 0.87 6.14 -33.09
CA ALA A 84 1.01 7.11 -34.19
C ALA A 84 2.49 7.39 -34.49
#